data_AF-A0AAD7BBP1-F1
#
_entry.id   AF-A0AAD7BBP1-F1
#
_cell.length_a   1.000
_cell.length_b   1.000
_cell.length_c   1.000
_cell.angle_alpha   90.00
_cell.angle_beta   90.00
_cell.angle_gamma   90.00
#
_symmetry.space_group_name_H-M   'P 1'
#
loop_
_entity.id
_entity.type
_entity.pdbx_description
1 polymer ?
#
loop_
_entity_poly.entity_id
_entity_poly.type
_entity_poly.pdbx_seq_one_letter_code
_entity_poly.pdbx_strand_id
1 'polypeptide(L)'
;MHRALAIPEIVRIVSQYTIQKSLPALAGTCRAFCDPALDLLWEEQEMLGNLLRCMPDDLWKHRKDEEDEDEDEDEDEEDEDGMPCLLRPIVPADWDRVLFYNHRVKSFSFDMDEDLQYNFSSTSVLDILRMSFPGSILFPNLRSLQWWSGPKPMHYILLFVAPRLQDLMLT
;
A
#
# COMPACT_ATOMS: atom_id res chain seq x y z
N MET A 1 -25.21 -22.24 -2.41
CA MET A 1 -24.34 -21.60 -3.43
C MET A 1 -24.62 -22.23 -4.79
N HIS A 2 -24.70 -21.42 -5.85
CA HIS A 2 -24.95 -21.91 -7.21
C HIS A 2 -23.72 -22.65 -7.76
N ARG A 3 -23.91 -23.73 -8.55
CA ARG A 3 -22.80 -24.57 -9.07
C ARG A 3 -21.78 -23.79 -9.92
N ALA A 4 -22.22 -22.72 -10.59
CA ALA A 4 -21.33 -21.87 -11.36
C ALA A 4 -20.23 -21.20 -10.50
N LEU A 5 -20.50 -20.95 -9.22
CA LEU A 5 -19.52 -20.36 -8.29
C LEU A 5 -18.48 -21.36 -7.79
N ALA A 6 -18.62 -22.65 -8.14
CA ALA A 6 -17.60 -23.66 -7.89
C ALA A 6 -16.57 -23.74 -9.03
N ILE A 7 -16.76 -22.97 -10.11
CA ILE A 7 -15.86 -22.94 -11.27
C ILE A 7 -14.95 -21.71 -11.11
N PRO A 8 -13.66 -21.88 -10.79
CA PRO A 8 -12.74 -20.76 -10.53
C PRO A 8 -12.65 -19.78 -11.69
N GLU A 9 -12.74 -20.26 -12.93
CA GLU A 9 -12.69 -19.45 -14.14
C GLU A 9 -13.87 -18.50 -14.22
N ILE A 10 -15.08 -18.97 -13.89
CA ILE A 10 -16.28 -18.13 -13.89
C ILE A 10 -16.19 -17.06 -12.80
N VAL A 11 -15.75 -17.44 -11.61
CA VAL A 11 -15.57 -16.51 -10.49
C VAL A 11 -14.54 -15.43 -10.85
N ARG A 12 -13.42 -15.82 -11.47
CA ARG A 12 -12.38 -14.89 -11.93
C ARG A 12 -12.91 -13.95 -13.00
N ILE A 13 -13.64 -14.47 -14.00
CA ILE A 13 -14.25 -13.66 -15.06
C ILE A 13 -15.21 -12.63 -14.46
N VAL A 14 -16.13 -13.05 -13.58
CA VAL A 14 -17.05 -12.12 -12.93
C VAL A 14 -16.29 -11.04 -12.16
N SER A 15 -15.22 -11.41 -11.46
CA SER A 15 -14.40 -10.45 -10.71
C SER A 15 -13.67 -9.49 -11.66
N GLN A 16 -13.16 -9.96 -12.80
CA GLN A 16 -12.47 -9.14 -13.82
C GLN A 16 -13.40 -8.12 -14.48
N TYR A 17 -14.67 -8.46 -14.68
CA TYR A 17 -15.67 -7.54 -15.25
C TYR A 17 -16.35 -6.67 -14.19
N THR A 18 -15.93 -6.76 -12.92
CA THR A 18 -16.42 -5.91 -11.85
C THR A 18 -15.60 -4.63 -11.79
N ILE A 19 -16.28 -3.50 -11.57
CA ILE A 19 -15.61 -2.20 -11.38
C ILE A 19 -14.70 -2.27 -10.16
N GLN A 20 -13.51 -1.70 -10.24
CA GLN A 20 -12.49 -1.78 -9.18
C GLN A 20 -13.01 -1.35 -7.80
N LYS A 21 -13.80 -0.26 -7.75
CA LYS A 21 -14.45 0.25 -6.52
C LYS A 21 -15.43 -0.73 -5.87
N SER A 22 -15.93 -1.71 -6.63
CA SER A 22 -16.86 -2.73 -6.16
C SER A 22 -16.16 -4.03 -5.75
N LEU A 23 -14.86 -4.19 -6.03
CA LEU A 23 -14.10 -5.39 -5.66
C LEU A 23 -14.05 -5.65 -4.14
N PRO A 24 -13.94 -4.64 -3.24
CA PRO A 24 -14.01 -4.90 -1.80
C PRO A 24 -15.38 -5.46 -1.38
N ALA A 25 -16.46 -4.92 -1.94
CA ALA A 25 -17.81 -5.42 -1.70
C ALA A 25 -17.95 -6.86 -2.24
N LEU A 26 -17.43 -7.12 -3.45
CA LEU A 26 -17.44 -8.44 -4.07
C LEU A 26 -16.69 -9.47 -3.21
N ALA A 27 -15.51 -9.13 -2.71
CA ALA A 27 -14.70 -9.97 -1.83
C ALA A 27 -15.46 -10.33 -0.53
N GLY A 28 -16.30 -9.41 -0.03
CA GLY A 28 -17.12 -9.60 1.16
C GLY A 28 -18.41 -10.41 0.94
N THR A 29 -18.84 -10.65 -0.31
CA THR A 29 -20.13 -11.32 -0.58
C THR A 29 -20.12 -12.81 -0.22
N CYS A 30 -19.11 -13.56 -0.66
CA CYS A 30 -18.96 -14.96 -0.33
C CYS A 30 -17.51 -15.45 -0.49
N ARG A 31 -17.19 -16.59 0.14
CA ARG A 31 -15.83 -17.16 0.15
C ARG A 31 -15.27 -17.45 -1.24
N ALA A 32 -16.13 -17.78 -2.21
CA ALA A 32 -15.68 -18.05 -3.57
C ALA A 32 -15.10 -16.81 -4.25
N PHE A 33 -15.68 -15.63 -3.99
CA PHE A 33 -15.23 -14.36 -4.56
C PHE A 33 -14.11 -13.69 -3.77
N CYS A 34 -13.88 -14.09 -2.52
CA CYS A 34 -12.93 -13.44 -1.63
C CYS A 34 -11.53 -13.34 -2.24
N ASP A 35 -10.88 -14.47 -2.53
CA ASP A 35 -9.52 -14.45 -3.09
C ASP A 35 -9.44 -13.84 -4.49
N PRO A 36 -10.32 -14.19 -5.46
CA PRO A 36 -10.23 -13.60 -6.81
C PRO A 36 -10.49 -12.11 -6.85
N ALA A 37 -11.39 -11.58 -6.01
CA ALA A 37 -11.64 -10.15 -5.95
C ALA A 37 -10.49 -9.41 -5.25
N LEU A 38 -9.89 -9.99 -4.21
CA LEU A 38 -8.69 -9.42 -3.57
C LEU A 38 -7.47 -9.45 -4.47
N ASP A 39 -7.29 -10.52 -5.27
CA ASP A 39 -6.22 -10.62 -6.26
C ASP A 39 -6.28 -9.48 -7.26
N LEU A 40 -7.47 -9.15 -7.77
CA LEU A 40 -7.66 -8.05 -8.70
C LEU A 40 -7.59 -6.68 -8.03
N LEU A 41 -8.10 -6.56 -6.80
CA LEU A 41 -8.07 -5.30 -6.05
C LEU A 41 -6.62 -4.85 -5.79
N TRP A 42 -5.74 -5.80 -5.49
CA TRP A 42 -4.34 -5.56 -5.16
C TRP A 42 -3.39 -5.78 -6.34
N GLU A 43 -3.88 -6.16 -7.54
CA GLU A 43 -3.02 -6.50 -8.68
C GLU A 43 -2.12 -5.33 -9.10
N GLU A 44 -2.71 -4.13 -9.17
CA GLU A 44 -2.04 -2.89 -9.54
C GLU A 44 -2.14 -1.93 -8.36
N GLN A 45 -1.01 -1.49 -7.84
CA GLN A 45 -0.95 -0.52 -6.74
C GLN A 45 -0.10 0.67 -7.15
N GLU A 46 -0.51 1.84 -6.70
CA GLU A 46 0.18 3.11 -6.87
C GLU A 46 0.49 3.64 -5.48
N MET A 47 1.70 4.14 -5.29
CA MET A 47 2.19 4.69 -4.03
C MET A 47 2.21 3.67 -2.87
N LEU A 48 2.92 4.01 -1.79
CA LEU A 48 2.94 3.18 -0.58
C LEU A 48 1.72 3.38 0.31
N GLY A 49 0.91 4.43 0.09
CA GLY A 49 -0.23 4.78 0.96
C GLY A 49 -1.20 3.63 1.24
N ASN A 50 -1.56 2.81 0.25
CA ASN A 50 -2.45 1.66 0.47
C ASN A 50 -1.83 0.57 1.36
N LEU A 51 -0.51 0.38 1.29
CA LEU A 51 0.20 -0.53 2.17
C LEU A 51 0.31 0.02 3.59
N LEU A 52 0.57 1.32 3.72
CA LEU A 52 0.66 1.96 5.05
C LEU A 52 -0.68 1.90 5.77
N ARG A 53 -1.80 2.06 5.04
CA ARG A 53 -3.15 1.86 5.58
C ARG A 53 -3.44 0.42 6.02
N CYS A 54 -2.60 -0.54 5.68
CA CYS A 54 -2.70 -1.91 6.21
C CYS A 54 -1.94 -2.09 7.52
N MET A 55 -1.08 -1.14 7.90
CA MET A 55 -0.44 -1.14 9.21
C MET A 55 -1.46 -0.79 10.31
N PRO A 56 -1.18 -1.14 11.57
CA PRO A 56 -2.03 -0.77 12.69
C PRO A 56 -2.23 0.75 12.84
N ASP A 57 -3.43 1.16 13.23
CA ASP A 57 -3.78 2.58 13.43
C ASP A 57 -2.99 3.22 14.58
N ASP A 58 -2.51 2.42 15.55
CA ASP A 58 -1.68 2.89 16.66
C ASP A 58 -0.21 3.17 16.25
N LEU A 59 0.14 2.90 14.99
CA LEU A 59 1.49 3.11 14.47
C LEU A 59 1.70 4.54 13.93
N TRP A 60 0.65 5.16 13.40
CA TRP A 60 0.74 6.45 12.70
C TRP A 60 -0.18 7.48 13.34
N LYS A 61 0.30 8.72 13.54
CA LYS A 61 -0.59 9.84 13.85
C LYS A 61 -1.31 10.27 12.57
N HIS A 62 -2.62 10.06 12.47
CA HIS A 62 -3.39 10.50 11.31
C HIS A 62 -3.91 11.93 11.51
N ARG A 63 -3.95 12.72 10.43
CA ARG A 63 -4.37 14.13 10.41
C ARG A 63 -5.79 14.41 10.96
N LYS A 64 -6.63 13.40 11.18
CA LYS A 64 -8.06 13.56 11.47
C LYS A 64 -8.45 13.46 12.94
N ASP A 65 -7.49 13.24 13.85
CA ASP A 65 -7.79 13.11 15.27
C ASP A 65 -7.85 14.47 16.01
N GLU A 66 -7.76 15.60 15.28
CA GLU A 66 -7.69 16.96 15.84
C GLU A 66 -8.90 17.85 15.47
N GLU A 67 -10.03 17.29 15.01
CA GLU A 67 -11.23 18.09 14.68
C GLU A 67 -12.29 18.15 15.80
N ASP A 68 -12.00 17.70 17.02
CA ASP A 68 -12.90 17.85 18.16
C ASP A 68 -12.13 18.32 19.41
N GLU A 69 -11.81 19.62 19.49
CA GLU A 69 -11.88 20.41 20.73
C GLU A 69 -11.65 21.89 20.38
N ASP A 70 -12.72 22.69 20.49
CA ASP A 70 -12.70 24.15 20.43
C ASP A 70 -11.69 24.73 21.44
N GLU A 71 -10.91 25.74 21.03
CA GLU A 71 -10.73 27.05 21.71
C GLU A 71 -9.42 27.73 21.27
N ASP A 72 -9.57 28.89 20.64
CA ASP A 72 -8.72 30.08 20.64
C ASP A 72 -7.26 29.93 21.16
N GLU A 73 -6.25 30.08 20.30
CA GLU A 73 -4.98 30.79 20.61
C GLU A 73 -4.07 30.93 19.37
N ASP A 74 -3.83 32.19 18.99
CA ASP A 74 -2.69 32.80 18.31
C ASP A 74 -2.14 32.26 16.96
N GLU A 75 -2.33 33.07 15.91
CA GLU A 75 -1.59 33.09 14.65
C GLU A 75 -0.09 33.35 14.92
N ASP A 76 0.79 32.35 14.81
CA ASP A 76 2.20 32.44 14.36
C ASP A 76 3.01 31.12 14.58
N GLU A 77 2.39 29.94 14.46
CA GLU A 77 3.14 28.70 14.23
C GLU A 77 2.87 28.25 12.80
N GLU A 78 3.91 28.27 11.96
CA GLU A 78 3.89 27.63 10.66
C GLU A 78 3.50 26.17 10.88
N ASP A 79 2.25 25.83 10.61
CA ASP A 79 1.70 24.48 10.68
C ASP A 79 2.66 23.55 9.90
N GLU A 80 3.58 22.89 10.61
CA GLU A 80 4.36 21.78 10.10
C GLU A 80 3.33 20.69 9.80
N ASP A 81 2.86 20.71 8.55
CA ASP A 81 1.84 19.88 7.94
C ASP A 81 1.66 18.55 8.69
N GLY A 82 0.41 18.27 9.09
CA GLY A 82 -0.04 17.05 9.77
C GLY A 82 0.29 15.77 9.00
N MET A 83 1.57 15.41 9.03
CA MET A 83 2.19 14.29 8.34
C MET A 83 2.27 13.09 9.29
N PRO A 84 2.13 11.86 8.78
CA PRO A 84 2.09 10.68 9.62
C PRO A 84 3.44 10.41 10.30
N CYS A 85 3.53 10.79 11.57
CA CYS A 85 4.66 10.45 12.45
C CYS A 85 4.46 9.06 13.06
N LEU A 86 5.55 8.30 13.17
CA LEU A 86 5.55 7.02 13.89
C LEU A 86 5.35 7.27 15.39
N LEU A 87 4.27 6.71 15.96
CA LEU A 87 3.97 6.80 17.39
C LEU A 87 4.77 5.80 18.23
N ARG A 88 5.21 4.70 17.59
CA ARG A 88 6.01 3.65 18.20
C ARG A 88 6.92 2.97 17.17
N PRO A 89 7.96 2.23 17.60
CA PRO A 89 8.75 1.41 16.70
C PRO A 89 7.90 0.35 15.98
N ILE A 90 8.22 0.10 14.71
CA ILE A 90 7.59 -0.97 13.92
C ILE A 90 8.09 -2.32 14.44
N VAL A 91 7.16 -3.22 14.75
CA VAL A 91 7.44 -4.61 15.12
C VAL A 91 7.07 -5.55 13.98
N PRO A 92 7.66 -6.77 13.90
CA PRO A 92 7.36 -7.69 12.80
C PRO A 92 5.87 -8.02 12.61
N ALA A 93 5.09 -8.05 13.69
CA ALA A 93 3.64 -8.33 13.63
C ALA A 93 2.83 -7.22 12.94
N ASP A 94 3.34 -5.99 12.89
CA ASP A 94 2.65 -4.88 12.20
C ASP A 94 2.55 -5.16 10.69
N TRP A 95 3.47 -5.96 10.16
CA TRP A 95 3.52 -6.32 8.76
C TRP A 95 2.56 -7.45 8.36
N ASP A 96 1.89 -8.13 9.31
CA ASP A 96 1.09 -9.33 9.00
C ASP A 96 0.04 -9.08 7.91
N ARG A 97 -0.64 -7.94 7.99
CA ARG A 97 -1.68 -7.56 7.01
C ARG A 97 -1.07 -7.12 5.68
N VAL A 98 0.10 -6.47 5.71
CA VAL A 98 0.85 -6.14 4.50
C VAL A 98 1.29 -7.42 3.78
N LEU A 99 1.87 -8.38 4.50
CA LEU A 99 2.29 -9.68 3.98
C LEU A 99 1.12 -10.51 3.42
N PHE A 100 -0.08 -10.33 3.98
CA PHE A 100 -1.29 -10.96 3.45
C PHE A 100 -1.68 -10.43 2.05
N TYR A 101 -1.36 -9.18 1.72
CA TYR A 101 -1.70 -8.58 0.41
C TYR A 101 -0.53 -8.49 -0.57
N ASN A 102 0.70 -8.40 -0.07
CA ASN A 102 1.86 -8.03 -0.88
C ASN A 102 2.14 -8.98 -2.07
N HIS A 103 1.79 -10.26 -1.94
CA HIS A 103 2.02 -11.28 -2.94
C HIS A 103 1.02 -11.19 -4.10
N ARG A 104 -0.06 -10.42 -3.94
CA ARG A 104 -1.08 -10.19 -4.97
C ARG A 104 -0.68 -9.05 -5.92
N VAL A 105 0.20 -8.15 -5.49
CA VAL A 105 0.74 -7.05 -6.28
C VAL A 105 1.61 -7.56 -7.43
N LYS A 106 1.25 -7.19 -8.65
CA LYS A 106 1.97 -7.54 -9.89
C LYS A 106 2.44 -6.32 -10.66
N SER A 107 1.76 -5.18 -10.53
CA SER A 107 2.20 -3.90 -11.07
C SER A 107 2.29 -2.89 -9.93
N PHE A 108 3.39 -2.16 -9.87
CA PHE A 108 3.60 -1.13 -8.87
C PHE A 108 4.18 0.12 -9.49
N SER A 109 3.63 1.26 -9.09
CA SER A 109 4.04 2.59 -9.49
C SER A 109 4.49 3.35 -8.23
N PHE A 110 5.74 3.80 -8.23
CA PHE A 110 6.36 4.50 -7.10
C PHE A 110 6.87 5.87 -7.54
N ASP A 111 6.26 6.92 -7.01
CA ASP A 111 6.70 8.30 -7.21
C ASP A 111 7.25 8.84 -5.90
N MET A 112 8.55 9.11 -5.85
CA MET A 112 9.21 9.54 -4.63
C MET A 112 8.78 10.94 -4.19
N ASP A 113 8.42 11.84 -5.11
CA ASP A 113 7.95 13.17 -4.73
C ASP A 113 6.53 13.10 -4.17
N GLU A 114 5.62 12.38 -4.84
CA GLU A 114 4.24 12.23 -4.37
C GLU A 114 4.16 11.37 -3.10
N ASP A 115 4.92 10.29 -2.97
CA ASP A 115 4.94 9.46 -1.75
C ASP A 115 5.49 10.23 -0.54
N LEU A 116 6.54 11.04 -0.72
CA LEU A 116 7.06 11.90 0.35
C LEU A 116 6.18 13.12 0.63
N GLN A 117 5.24 13.45 -0.25
CA GLN A 117 4.29 14.53 -0.01
C GLN A 117 3.02 14.02 0.69
N TYR A 118 2.54 12.83 0.31
CA TYR A 118 1.22 12.36 0.75
C TYR A 118 1.27 11.24 1.80
N ASN A 119 2.38 10.51 1.88
CA ASN A 119 2.46 9.29 2.70
C ASN A 119 3.55 9.33 3.78
N PHE A 120 4.57 10.20 3.67
CA PHE A 120 5.70 10.26 4.60
C PHE A 120 6.16 11.69 4.88
N SER A 121 6.71 11.98 6.07
CA SER A 121 7.32 13.30 6.35
C SER A 121 8.78 13.41 5.87
N SER A 122 9.43 12.29 5.57
CA SER A 122 10.84 12.29 5.13
C SER A 122 11.28 10.96 4.51
N THR A 123 12.42 10.98 3.81
CA THR A 123 13.11 9.79 3.32
C THR A 123 13.50 8.80 4.43
N SER A 124 13.63 9.28 5.67
CA SER A 124 13.96 8.41 6.81
C SER A 124 12.90 7.35 7.09
N VAL A 125 11.64 7.59 6.71
CA VAL A 125 10.58 6.57 6.87
C VAL A 125 10.79 5.40 5.91
N LEU A 126 11.26 5.66 4.68
CA LEU A 126 11.61 4.60 3.74
C LEU A 126 12.79 3.76 4.25
N ASP A 127 13.76 4.39 4.91
CA ASP A 127 14.84 3.68 5.59
C ASP A 127 14.32 2.80 6.73
N ILE A 128 13.40 3.33 7.57
CA ILE A 128 12.77 2.57 8.65
C ILE A 128 11.96 1.39 8.11
N LEU A 129 11.16 1.58 7.07
CA LEU A 129 10.40 0.52 6.43
C LEU A 129 11.34 -0.55 5.89
N ARG A 130 12.43 -0.15 5.21
CA ARG A 130 13.46 -1.08 4.72
C ARG A 130 14.12 -1.88 5.83
N MET A 131 14.41 -1.25 6.96
CA MET A 131 15.08 -1.89 8.09
C MET A 131 14.16 -2.79 8.92
N SER A 132 12.87 -2.47 8.99
CA SER A 132 11.87 -3.18 9.80
C SER A 132 11.11 -4.25 9.04
N PHE A 133 11.10 -4.21 7.70
CA PHE A 133 10.39 -5.19 6.89
C PHE A 133 10.96 -6.60 7.12
N PRO A 134 10.12 -7.58 7.52
CA PRO A 134 10.59 -8.93 7.84
C PRO A 134 11.00 -9.75 6.61
N GLY A 135 10.61 -9.32 5.40
CA GLY A 135 10.98 -9.99 4.15
C GLY A 135 12.19 -9.35 3.46
N SER A 136 12.68 -9.99 2.40
CA SER A 136 13.74 -9.42 1.56
C SER A 136 13.22 -8.53 0.43
N ILE A 137 11.97 -8.74 0.00
CA ILE A 137 11.33 -8.07 -1.13
C ILE A 137 9.89 -7.74 -0.74
N LEU A 138 9.48 -6.48 -0.92
CA LEU A 138 8.16 -6.03 -0.51
C LEU A 138 7.06 -6.71 -1.32
N PHE A 139 7.24 -6.82 -2.64
CA PHE A 139 6.28 -7.44 -3.57
C PHE A 139 6.88 -8.65 -4.30
N PRO A 140 6.76 -9.87 -3.74
CA PRO A 140 7.47 -11.04 -4.28
C PRO A 140 7.02 -11.46 -5.69
N ASN A 141 5.81 -11.10 -6.12
CA ASN A 141 5.25 -11.43 -7.43
C ASN A 141 5.20 -10.24 -8.40
N LEU A 142 5.92 -9.16 -8.10
CA LEU A 142 5.96 -7.98 -8.96
C LEU A 142 6.51 -8.32 -10.34
N ARG A 143 5.82 -7.83 -11.38
CA ARG A 143 6.15 -8.02 -12.80
C ARG A 143 6.44 -6.71 -13.50
N SER A 144 5.74 -5.64 -13.14
CA SER A 144 5.96 -4.30 -13.69
C SER A 144 6.27 -3.33 -12.57
N LEU A 145 7.35 -2.58 -12.70
CA LEU A 145 7.74 -1.50 -11.79
C LEU A 145 7.91 -0.21 -12.59
N GLN A 146 7.14 0.81 -12.24
CA GLN A 146 7.35 2.18 -12.67
C GLN A 146 7.94 2.97 -11.51
N TRP A 147 9.10 3.59 -11.74
CA TRP A 147 9.85 4.29 -10.73
C TRP A 147 10.13 5.72 -11.19
N TRP A 148 9.51 6.67 -10.51
CA TRP A 148 9.78 8.10 -10.66
C TRP A 148 10.50 8.57 -9.39
N SER A 149 11.79 8.83 -9.47
CA SER A 149 12.50 9.47 -8.34
C SER A 149 13.34 10.67 -8.73
N GLY A 150 13.28 11.10 -9.99
CA GLY A 150 14.14 12.17 -10.49
C GLY A 150 15.61 11.93 -10.10
N PRO A 151 16.37 12.96 -9.67
CA PRO A 151 17.79 12.83 -9.33
C PRO A 151 18.06 12.16 -7.96
N LYS A 152 17.04 11.68 -7.25
CA LYS A 152 17.17 11.16 -5.88
C LYS A 152 17.79 9.75 -5.85
N PRO A 153 18.41 9.35 -4.73
CA PRO A 153 19.14 8.10 -4.65
C PRO A 153 18.22 6.88 -4.87
N MET A 154 18.66 6.00 -5.77
CA MET A 154 17.89 4.85 -6.24
C MET A 154 17.94 3.63 -5.31
N HIS A 155 18.63 3.67 -4.15
CA HIS A 155 18.83 2.46 -3.34
C HIS A 155 17.52 1.88 -2.78
N TYR A 156 16.46 2.67 -2.68
CA TYR A 156 15.12 2.23 -2.29
C TYR A 156 14.46 1.32 -3.34
N ILE A 157 14.87 1.40 -4.61
CA ILE A 157 14.33 0.53 -5.67
C ILE A 157 14.52 -0.95 -5.34
N LEU A 158 15.57 -1.28 -4.57
CA LEU A 158 15.91 -2.65 -4.17
C LEU A 158 14.81 -3.31 -3.32
N LEU A 159 13.94 -2.54 -2.66
CA LEU A 159 12.76 -3.09 -1.96
C LEU A 159 11.75 -3.73 -2.93
N PHE A 160 11.77 -3.29 -4.19
CA PHE A 160 10.78 -3.60 -5.21
C PHE A 160 11.34 -4.48 -6.33
N VAL A 161 12.66 -4.67 -6.40
CA VAL A 161 13.30 -5.57 -7.38
C VAL A 161 13.03 -7.03 -7.00
N ALA A 162 11.90 -7.55 -7.49
CA ALA A 162 11.48 -8.94 -7.31
C ALA A 162 12.07 -9.87 -8.37
N PRO A 163 12.26 -11.17 -8.07
CA PRO A 163 12.79 -12.15 -9.03
C PRO A 163 11.89 -12.37 -10.25
N ARG A 164 10.62 -11.94 -10.20
CA ARG A 164 9.64 -12.09 -11.28
C ARG A 164 9.44 -10.81 -12.08
N LEU A 165 10.27 -9.77 -11.84
CA LEU A 165 10.18 -8.50 -12.55
C LEU A 165 10.47 -8.71 -14.05
N GLN A 166 9.56 -8.25 -14.89
CA GLN A 166 9.59 -8.37 -16.35
C GLN A 166 9.81 -7.00 -16.99
N ASP A 167 9.12 -5.99 -16.47
CA ASP A 167 9.13 -4.64 -16.98
C ASP A 167 9.62 -3.68 -15.89
N LEU A 168 10.64 -2.89 -16.22
CA LEU A 168 11.20 -1.86 -15.35
C LEU A 168 11.26 -0.54 -16.13
N MET A 169 10.52 0.45 -15.68
CA MET A 169 10.53 1.80 -16.21
C MET A 169 11.13 2.76 -15.18
N LEU A 170 12.22 3.41 -15.56
CA LEU A 170 12.91 4.42 -14.74
C LEU A 170 12.70 5.77 -15.41
N THR A 171 12.17 6.73 -14.65
CA THR A 171 11.91 8.09 -15.14
C THR A 171 12.62 9.12 -14.26
#